data_AF-F8SHG0-F1
#
_entry.id   AF-F8SHG0-F1
#
_cell.length_a   1.000
_cell.length_b   1.000
_cell.length_c   1.000
_cell.angle_alpha   90.00
_cell.angle_beta   90.00
_cell.angle_gamma   90.00
#
_symmetry.space_group_name_H-M   'P 1'
#
loop_
_entity.id
_entity.type
_entity.pdbx_description
1 polymer ?
#
loop_
_entity_poly.entity_id
_entity_poly.type
_entity_poly.pdbx_seq_one_letter_code
_entity_poly.pdbx_strand_id
1 'polypeptide(L)'
;DVTYQPGHTNASMSETKEADGKWLGVGNKFSKDRFLPVGPLHCECEQLIDITGEKMRLVADHTAWGEPHDFIIVKRDIFKPKQVYELTDFPIRTENMTDCRVQR
;
A
#
# COMPACT_ATOMS: atom_id res chain seq x y z
N ASP A 1 -11.86 17.32 6.79
CA ASP A 1 -11.15 17.12 8.06
C ASP A 1 -10.43 15.79 7.99
N VAL A 2 -9.21 15.71 8.52
CA VAL A 2 -8.36 14.50 8.53
C VAL A 2 -7.97 14.19 9.97
N THR A 3 -7.97 12.92 10.34
CA THR A 3 -7.91 12.49 11.74
C THR A 3 -6.88 11.39 11.96
N TYR A 4 -5.72 11.64 12.58
CA TYR A 4 -5.12 12.95 12.93
C TYR A 4 -3.64 12.99 12.61
N GLN A 5 -3.11 14.21 12.43
CA GLN A 5 -1.69 14.46 12.12
C GLN A 5 -1.29 13.73 10.82
N PRO A 6 -1.77 14.22 9.66
CA PRO A 6 -1.42 13.63 8.38
C PRO A 6 0.10 13.68 8.17
N GLY A 7 0.65 12.56 7.69
CA GLY A 7 1.99 12.46 7.12
C GLY A 7 1.91 12.67 5.61
N HIS A 8 2.33 11.65 4.84
CA HIS A 8 2.19 11.70 3.38
C HIS A 8 0.76 11.46 2.91
N THR A 9 0.47 12.01 1.74
CA THR A 9 -0.78 11.83 1.01
C THR A 9 -0.45 11.54 -0.44
N ASN A 10 -1.13 10.57 -1.05
CA ASN A 10 -0.92 10.26 -2.45
C ASN A 10 -2.26 9.96 -3.14
N ALA A 11 -2.42 10.47 -4.35
CA ALA A 11 -3.62 10.28 -5.15
C ALA A 11 -3.45 9.17 -6.20
N SER A 12 -4.57 8.59 -6.66
CA SER A 12 -4.57 7.58 -7.72
C SER A 12 -3.85 8.08 -8.97
N MET A 13 -2.83 7.31 -9.38
CA MET A 13 -1.96 7.60 -10.54
C MET A 13 -1.18 8.92 -10.46
N SER A 14 -1.07 9.57 -9.28
CA SER A 14 -0.60 10.96 -9.17
C SER A 14 0.87 11.17 -9.56
N GLU A 15 1.72 10.17 -9.35
CA GLU A 15 3.14 10.19 -9.72
C GLU A 15 3.38 9.84 -11.19
N THR A 16 2.33 9.89 -12.01
CA THR A 16 2.37 9.59 -13.44
C THR A 16 1.70 10.70 -14.25
N LYS A 17 1.85 10.65 -15.57
CA LYS A 17 1.11 11.54 -16.49
C LYS A 17 -0.39 11.20 -16.58
N GLU A 18 -0.83 10.10 -15.97
CA GLU A 18 -2.20 9.61 -16.00
C GLU A 18 -2.98 9.84 -14.70
N ALA A 19 -2.60 10.85 -13.92
CA ALA A 19 -3.32 11.26 -12.72
C ALA A 19 -4.83 11.40 -13.03
N ASP A 20 -5.67 10.66 -12.30
CA ASP A 20 -7.08 10.50 -12.67
C ASP A 20 -8.06 11.31 -11.80
N GLY A 21 -7.57 11.92 -10.71
CA GLY A 21 -8.37 12.78 -9.83
C GLY A 21 -9.52 12.05 -9.14
N LYS A 22 -9.38 10.75 -8.83
CA LYS A 22 -10.47 9.97 -8.23
C LYS A 22 -10.32 9.75 -6.73
N TRP A 23 -9.17 9.25 -6.31
CA TRP A 23 -8.91 8.86 -4.92
C TRP A 23 -7.70 9.59 -4.37
N LEU A 24 -7.79 9.97 -3.10
CA LEU A 24 -6.69 10.46 -2.30
C LEU A 24 -6.57 9.60 -1.04
N GLY A 25 -5.41 8.97 -0.85
CA GLY A 25 -5.05 8.35 0.42
C GLY A 25 -4.35 9.36 1.33
N VAL A 26 -4.59 9.27 2.63
CA VAL A 26 -3.94 10.09 3.66
C VAL A 26 -3.46 9.21 4.81
N GLY A 27 -2.14 9.15 5.00
CA GLY A 27 -1.52 8.38 6.09
C GLY A 27 -1.37 9.20 7.36
N ASN A 28 -2.29 9.05 8.31
CA ASN A 28 -2.29 9.79 9.57
C ASN A 28 -1.50 9.08 10.68
N LYS A 29 -0.71 9.84 11.42
CA LYS A 29 0.25 9.32 12.42
C LYS A 29 -0.35 9.02 13.78
N PHE A 30 -1.54 9.55 14.08
CA PHE A 30 -2.24 9.25 15.33
C PHE A 30 -3.70 8.92 15.07
N SER A 31 -4.10 7.67 15.35
CA SER A 31 -5.50 7.22 15.20
C SER A 31 -6.40 7.61 16.37
N LYS A 32 -5.85 7.85 17.57
CA LYS A 32 -6.61 8.27 18.76
C LYS A 32 -7.87 7.43 18.98
N ASP A 33 -9.04 8.05 18.88
CA ASP A 33 -10.37 7.51 19.14
C ASP A 33 -11.09 7.01 17.88
N ARG A 34 -10.41 6.93 16.73
CA ARG A 34 -11.01 6.44 15.47
C ARG A 34 -11.33 4.95 15.50
N PHE A 35 -10.67 4.18 16.36
CA PHE A 35 -10.81 2.72 16.45
C PHE A 35 -10.99 2.26 17.90
N LEU A 36 -11.35 0.98 18.08
CA LEU A 36 -11.43 0.37 19.39
C LEU A 36 -10.06 0.42 20.10
N PRO A 37 -10.02 0.64 21.43
CA PRO A 37 -8.76 0.71 22.17
C PRO A 37 -8.08 -0.66 22.22
N VAL A 38 -6.78 -0.69 21.90
CA VAL A 38 -5.96 -1.94 21.84
C VAL A 38 -4.71 -1.91 22.73
N GLY A 39 -4.66 -0.97 23.68
CA GLY A 39 -3.54 -0.79 24.60
C GLY A 39 -2.68 0.44 24.27
N PRO A 40 -1.47 0.55 24.85
CA PRO A 40 -0.63 1.75 24.73
C PRO A 40 -0.14 2.03 23.30
N LEU A 41 0.16 0.99 22.53
CA LEU A 41 0.58 1.11 21.14
C LEU A 41 -0.65 1.11 20.24
N HIS A 42 -0.95 2.28 19.68
CA HIS A 42 -2.05 2.48 18.75
C HIS A 42 -1.60 2.17 17.32
N CYS A 43 -2.53 1.78 16.45
CA CYS A 43 -2.30 1.74 15.01
C CYS A 43 -2.33 3.15 14.40
N GLU A 44 -1.80 3.31 13.21
CA GLU A 44 -2.01 4.48 12.36
C GLU A 44 -3.42 4.46 11.71
N CYS A 45 -3.84 5.60 11.16
CA CYS A 45 -5.14 5.75 10.50
C CYS A 45 -4.95 6.16 9.03
N GLU A 46 -5.14 5.20 8.12
CA GLU A 46 -5.12 5.44 6.68
C GLU A 46 -6.53 5.82 6.22
N GLN A 47 -6.68 7.03 5.68
CA GLN A 47 -7.97 7.54 5.25
C GLN A 47 -8.06 7.54 3.72
N LEU A 48 -9.19 7.06 3.21
CA LEU A 48 -9.53 7.16 1.79
C LEU A 48 -10.52 8.30 1.58
N ILE A 49 -10.19 9.20 0.67
CA ILE A 49 -10.96 10.39 0.32
C ILE A 49 -11.34 10.33 -1.15
N ASP A 50 -12.64 10.44 -1.44
CA ASP A 50 -13.17 10.67 -2.79
C ASP A 50 -12.93 12.14 -3.17
N ILE A 51 -12.20 12.33 -4.27
CA ILE A 51 -11.83 13.64 -4.83
C ILE A 51 -12.39 13.85 -6.24
N THR A 52 -13.39 13.05 -6.66
CA THR A 52 -14.00 13.12 -8.00
C THR A 52 -14.84 14.37 -8.26
N GLY A 53 -15.32 15.03 -7.20
CA GLY A 53 -16.13 16.25 -7.27
C GLY A 53 -15.41 17.48 -6.72
N GLU A 54 -16.08 18.63 -6.74
CA GLU A 54 -15.53 19.90 -6.25
C GLU A 54 -15.17 19.89 -4.76
N LYS A 55 -15.84 19.04 -3.97
CA LYS A 55 -15.62 18.91 -2.53
C LYS A 55 -15.15 17.51 -2.18
N MET A 56 -13.98 17.43 -1.54
CA MET A 56 -13.43 16.19 -1.00
C MET A 56 -14.36 15.54 0.02
N ARG A 57 -14.50 14.21 -0.03
CA ARG A 57 -15.34 13.43 0.88
C ARG A 57 -14.55 12.28 1.49
N LEU A 58 -14.43 12.27 2.81
CA LEU A 58 -13.90 11.10 3.53
C LEU A 58 -14.87 9.93 3.35
N VAL A 59 -14.39 8.79 2.85
CA VAL A 59 -15.22 7.60 2.60
C VAL A 59 -14.88 6.42 3.49
N ALA A 60 -13.65 6.32 3.98
CA ALA A 60 -13.23 5.22 4.84
C ALA A 60 -12.02 5.62 5.72
N ASP A 61 -12.00 5.06 6.92
CA ASP A 61 -10.83 4.97 7.78
C ASP A 61 -10.40 3.50 7.87
N HIS A 62 -9.10 3.25 7.81
CA HIS A 62 -8.53 1.92 7.96
C HIS A 62 -7.35 1.93 8.92
N THR A 63 -7.23 0.86 9.70
CA THR A 63 -6.07 0.65 10.57
C THR A 63 -4.86 0.29 9.73
N ALA A 64 -3.70 0.90 10.01
CA ALA A 64 -2.42 0.43 9.49
C ALA A 64 -1.43 0.16 10.61
N TRP A 65 -0.52 -0.78 10.38
CA TRP A 65 0.49 -1.16 11.35
C TRP A 65 1.89 -0.91 10.82
N GLY A 66 2.78 -0.48 11.71
CA GLY A 66 4.19 -0.25 11.39
C GLY A 66 4.42 1.10 10.70
N GLU A 67 3.51 2.05 10.90
CA GLU A 67 3.59 3.42 10.39
C GLU A 67 3.99 3.49 8.91
N PRO A 68 3.13 3.06 7.96
CA PRO A 68 3.41 3.26 6.55
C PRO A 68 3.73 4.73 6.29
N HIS A 69 4.91 4.97 5.72
CA HIS A 69 5.37 6.34 5.48
C HIS A 69 4.80 6.88 4.19
N ASP A 70 4.70 6.05 3.15
CA ASP A 70 4.27 6.46 1.83
C ASP A 70 3.64 5.29 1.07
N PHE A 71 2.90 5.59 0.01
CA PHE A 71 2.21 4.61 -0.83
C PHE A 71 1.91 5.20 -2.21
N ILE A 72 1.81 4.33 -3.20
CA ILE A 72 1.33 4.68 -4.55
C ILE A 72 0.06 3.89 -4.86
N ILE A 73 -0.84 4.50 -5.63
CA ILE A 73 -2.08 3.86 -6.07
C ILE A 73 -2.05 3.75 -7.59
N VAL A 74 -2.00 2.52 -8.10
CA VAL A 74 -1.90 2.22 -9.53
C VAL A 74 -3.15 1.52 -10.05
N LYS A 75 -3.53 1.76 -11.31
CA LYS A 75 -4.63 1.06 -11.95
C LYS A 75 -4.32 -0.44 -12.07
N ARG A 76 -5.35 -1.26 -11.90
CA ARG A 76 -5.26 -2.73 -11.93
C ARG A 76 -4.67 -3.28 -13.22
N ASP A 77 -5.02 -2.69 -14.37
CA ASP A 77 -4.64 -3.16 -15.70
C ASP A 77 -3.14 -2.98 -16.01
N ILE A 78 -2.45 -2.12 -15.26
CA ILE A 78 -0.99 -1.91 -15.34
C ILE A 78 -0.25 -3.11 -14.71
N PHE A 79 -0.80 -3.72 -13.66
CA PHE A 79 -0.13 -4.75 -12.89
C PHE A 79 -0.55 -6.17 -13.32
N LYS A 80 0.40 -6.97 -13.81
CA LYS A 80 0.17 -8.36 -14.28
C LYS A 80 1.08 -9.34 -13.54
N PRO A 81 0.72 -9.76 -12.32
CA PRO A 81 1.54 -10.69 -11.54
C PRO A 81 1.53 -12.09 -12.18
N LYS A 82 2.69 -12.76 -12.18
CA LYS A 82 2.77 -14.20 -12.46
C LYS A 82 2.09 -14.96 -11.32
N GLN A 83 1.25 -15.94 -11.66
CA GLN A 83 0.59 -16.79 -10.66
C GLN A 83 1.50 -17.91 -10.14
N VAL A 84 2.36 -18.41 -11.01
CA VAL A 84 3.31 -19.50 -10.73
C VAL A 84 4.66 -19.05 -11.25
N TYR A 85 5.71 -19.29 -10.46
CA TYR A 85 7.08 -19.06 -10.88
C TYR A 85 7.54 -20.19 -11.80
N GLU A 86 8.32 -19.83 -12.82
CA GLU A 86 9.04 -20.82 -13.60
C GLU A 86 10.30 -21.22 -12.83
N LEU A 87 10.76 -22.47 -13.00
CA LEU A 87 12.04 -22.89 -12.39
C LEU A 87 13.16 -21.94 -12.82
N THR A 88 13.13 -21.48 -14.08
CA THR A 88 14.08 -20.52 -14.67
C THR A 88 14.05 -19.12 -14.06
N ASP A 89 13.03 -18.76 -13.29
CA ASP A 89 12.99 -17.47 -12.57
C ASP A 89 14.02 -17.42 -11.42
N PHE A 90 14.55 -18.57 -10.99
CA PHE A 90 15.53 -18.68 -9.91
C PHE A 90 16.95 -18.89 -10.47
N PRO A 91 17.89 -17.93 -10.29
CA PRO A 91 19.24 -18.05 -10.83
C PRO A 91 20.05 -19.25 -10.32
N ILE A 92 19.71 -19.75 -9.13
CA ILE A 92 20.39 -20.85 -8.44
C ILE A 92 19.58 -22.16 -8.44
N ARG A 93 18.64 -22.30 -9.37
CA ARG A 93 17.80 -23.50 -9.50
C ARG A 93 18.64 -24.76 -9.77
N THR A 94 18.16 -25.89 -9.30
CA THR A 94 18.66 -27.21 -9.67
C THR A 94 17.69 -27.84 -10.69
N GLU A 95 18.18 -28.18 -11.87
CA GLU A 95 17.36 -28.81 -12.92
C GLU A 95 17.56 -30.32 -12.92
N ASN A 96 18.76 -30.77 -12.55
CA ASN A 96 19.16 -32.17 -12.56
C ASN A 96 19.72 -32.59 -11.20
N MET A 97 19.72 -33.91 -10.95
CA MET A 97 20.27 -34.50 -9.72
C MET A 97 21.75 -34.13 -9.50
N THR A 98 22.53 -33.96 -10.57
CA THR A 98 23.94 -33.55 -10.52
C THR A 98 24.15 -32.10 -10.07
N ASP A 99 23.10 -31.28 -10.13
CA ASP A 99 23.14 -29.89 -9.69
C ASP A 99 23.00 -29.81 -8.15
N CYS A 100 22.42 -30.84 -7.53
CA CYS A 100 22.31 -30.99 -6.08
C CYS A 100 23.64 -31.42 -5.45
N ARG A 101 24.53 -30.46 -5.19
CA ARG A 101 25.84 -30.71 -4.57
C ARG A 101 26.16 -29.71 -3.46
N VAL A 102 26.91 -30.16 -2.45
CA VAL A 102 27.53 -29.28 -1.45
C VAL A 102 28.91 -28.89 -1.97
N GLN A 103 29.10 -27.61 -2.31
CA GLN A 103 30.42 -27.05 -2.62
C GLN A 103 31.04 -26.54 -1.31
N ARG A 104 32.24 -27.03 -0.99
CA ARG A 104 33.07 -26.56 0.12
C ARG A 104 34.13 -25.60 -0.38
#